data_AF-A0AA95MTP8-F1
#
_entry.id   AF-A0AA95MTP8-F1
#
_cell.length_a   1.000
_cell.length_b   1.000
_cell.length_c   1.000
_cell.angle_alpha   90.00
_cell.angle_beta   90.00
_cell.angle_gamma   90.00
#
_symmetry.space_group_name_H-M   'P 1'
#
loop_
_entity.id
_entity.type
_entity.pdbx_description
1 polymer ?
#
loop_
_entity_poly.entity_id
_entity_poly.type
_entity_poly.pdbx_seq_one_letter_code
_entity_poly.pdbx_strand_id
1 'polypeptide(L)' 'MNKKKINMVVAIMVTITILTVGVIRITQIKNNYQANKLTLESCVDNGGTAVVGQKYFWSLTSAACEEN' A
#
# COMPACT_ATOMS: atom_id res chain seq x y z
N MET A 1 -20.93 25.93 -21.59
CA MET A 1 -20.28 26.30 -20.30
C MET A 1 -18.96 27.01 -20.59
N ASN A 2 -18.59 28.07 -19.85
CA ASN A 2 -17.37 28.85 -20.14
C ASN A 2 -16.10 27.97 -19.94
N LYS A 3 -15.12 28.05 -20.86
CA LYS A 3 -13.87 27.28 -20.80
C LYS A 3 -13.13 27.42 -19.46
N LYS A 4 -13.16 28.62 -18.84
CA LYS A 4 -12.60 28.84 -17.50
C LYS A 4 -13.30 28.01 -16.41
N LYS A 5 -14.63 27.90 -16.49
CA LYS A 5 -15.43 27.09 -15.55
C LYS A 5 -15.14 25.60 -15.72
N ILE A 6 -14.97 25.13 -16.96
CA ILE A 6 -14.62 23.73 -17.24
C ILE A 6 -13.24 23.39 -16.66
N ASN A 7 -12.22 24.21 -16.90
CA ASN A 7 -10.87 23.97 -16.38
C ASN A 7 -10.84 23.95 -14.85
N MET A 8 -11.62 24.80 -14.19
CA MET A 8 -11.71 24.82 -12.74
C MET A 8 -12.32 23.52 -12.19
N VAL A 9 -13.40 23.02 -12.81
CA VAL A 9 -14.03 21.75 -12.42
C VAL A 9 -13.06 20.59 -12.62
N VAL A 10 -12.34 20.56 -13.75
CA VAL A 10 -11.33 19.51 -14.01
C VAL A 10 -10.23 19.53 -12.95
N ALA A 11 -9.71 20.71 -12.59
CA ALA A 11 -8.67 20.82 -11.56
C ALA A 11 -9.14 20.30 -10.19
N ILE A 12 -10.39 20.59 -9.80
CA ILE A 12 -10.98 20.09 -8.57
C ILE A 12 -11.10 18.56 -8.62
N MET A 13 -11.61 18.01 -9.72
CA MET A 13 -11.77 16.56 -9.90
C MET A 13 -10.43 15.82 -9.84
N VAL A 14 -9.39 16.37 -10.48
CA VAL A 14 -8.04 15.82 -10.42
C VAL A 14 -7.50 15.83 -8.99
N THR A 15 -7.69 16.95 -8.27
CA THR A 15 -7.23 17.08 -6.87
C THR A 15 -7.92 16.05 -5.97
N ILE A 16 -9.25 15.91 -6.08
CA ILE A 16 -10.01 14.93 -5.31
C ILE A 16 -9.51 13.51 -5.63
N THR A 17 -9.30 13.21 -6.92
CA THR A 17 -8.83 11.89 -7.34
C THR A 17 -7.47 11.55 -6.74
N ILE A 18 -6.51 12.49 -6.76
CA ILE A 18 -5.18 12.31 -6.16
C ILE A 18 -5.30 12.05 -4.65
N LEU A 19 -6.14 12.81 -3.95
CA LEU A 19 -6.36 12.63 -2.51
C LEU A 19 -6.98 11.25 -2.21
N THR A 20 -8.00 10.84 -2.95
CA THR A 20 -8.65 9.53 -2.77
C THR A 20 -7.68 8.38 -3.01
N VAL A 21 -6.90 8.43 -4.10
CA VAL A 21 -5.87 7.42 -4.38
C VAL A 21 -4.83 7.40 -3.25
N GLY A 22 -4.37 8.56 -2.78
CA GLY A 22 -3.43 8.67 -1.67
C GLY A 22 -3.92 7.97 -0.40
N VAL A 23 -5.16 8.26 0.03
CA VAL A 23 -5.76 7.65 1.22
C VAL A 23 -5.89 6.13 1.08
N ILE A 24 -6.31 5.65 -0.10
CA ILE A 24 -6.42 4.21 -0.38
C ILE A 24 -5.04 3.54 -0.24
N ARG A 25 -4.00 4.14 -0.82
CA ARG A 25 -2.64 3.57 -0.77
C ARG A 25 -2.07 3.56 0.65
N ILE A 26 -2.28 4.61 1.43
CA ILE A 26 -1.87 4.64 2.85
C ILE A 26 -2.57 3.52 3.64
N THR A 27 -3.87 3.33 3.41
CA THR A 27 -4.65 2.27 4.07
C THR A 27 -4.13 0.88 3.71
N GLN A 28 -3.85 0.64 2.42
CA GLN A 28 -3.25 -0.61 1.97
C GLN A 28 -1.89 -0.88 2.63
N ILE A 29 -1.02 0.13 2.72
CA ILE A 29 0.30 0.01 3.38
C ILE A 29 0.13 -0.34 4.86
N LYS A 30 -0.77 0.34 5.58
CA LYS A 30 -1.03 0.08 7.00
C LYS A 30 -1.50 -1.36 7.22
N ASN A 31 -2.48 -1.82 6.42
CA ASN A 31 -3.02 -3.16 6.55
C ASN A 31 -1.98 -4.23 6.20
N ASN A 32 -1.19 -3.99 5.15
CA ASN A 32 -0.10 -4.88 4.75
C ASN A 32 0.99 -4.97 5.81
N TYR A 33 1.36 -3.85 6.43
CA TYR A 33 2.31 -3.84 7.54
C TYR A 33 1.80 -4.66 8.72
N GLN A 34 0.54 -4.48 9.11
CA GLN A 34 -0.06 -5.26 10.20
C GLN A 34 -0.09 -6.77 9.90
N ALA A 35 -0.48 -7.15 8.68
CA ALA A 35 -0.51 -8.55 8.26
C ALA A 35 0.90 -9.17 8.25
N ASN A 36 1.87 -8.50 7.60
CA ASN A 36 3.24 -8.99 7.53
C ASN A 36 3.89 -9.07 8.90
N LYS A 37 3.63 -8.10 9.79
CA LYS A 37 4.15 -8.12 11.16
C LYS A 37 3.73 -9.40 11.88
N LEU A 38 2.44 -9.76 11.82
CA LEU A 38 1.93 -10.99 12.44
C LEU A 38 2.58 -12.25 11.85
N THR A 39 2.75 -12.32 10.52
CA THR A 39 3.42 -13.44 9.85
C THR A 39 4.88 -13.57 10.29
N LEU A 40 5.61 -12.45 10.37
CA LEU A 40 7.03 -12.43 10.72
C LEU A 40 7.24 -12.77 12.21
N GLU A 41 6.43 -12.18 13.10
CA GLU A 41 6.48 -12.50 14.54
C GLU A 41 6.22 -13.99 14.75
N SER A 42 5.15 -14.54 14.17
CA SER A 42 4.84 -15.96 14.28
C SER A 42 5.93 -16.86 13.67
N CYS A 43 6.58 -16.44 12.59
CA CYS A 43 7.67 -17.20 11.98
C CYS A 43 8.88 -17.30 12.91
N VAL A 44 9.30 -16.17 13.48
CA VAL A 44 10.44 -16.10 14.41
C VAL A 44 10.15 -16.87 15.70
N ASP A 45 8.93 -16.75 16.23
CA ASP A 45 8.52 -17.46 17.45
C ASP A 45 8.55 -18.99 17.28
N ASN A 46 8.30 -19.49 16.06
CA ASN A 46 8.39 -20.91 15.73
C ASN A 46 9.78 -21.35 15.26
N GLY A 47 10.79 -20.46 15.30
CA GLY A 47 12.16 -20.77 14.88
C GLY A 47 12.38 -20.87 13.37
N GLY A 48 11.43 -20.38 12.56
CA GLY A 48 11.54 -20.31 11.11
C GLY A 48 12.38 -19.13 10.62
N THR A 49 12.68 -19.11 9.32
CA THR A 49 13.40 -18.00 8.70
C THR A 49 12.42 -17.03 8.03
N ALA A 50 12.39 -15.80 8.53
CA ALA A 50 11.58 -14.73 7.97
C ALA A 50 12.17 -14.17 6.67
N VAL A 51 11.40 -14.20 5.59
CA VAL A 51 11.78 -13.66 4.28
C VAL A 51 10.90 -12.49 3.91
N VAL A 52 11.52 -11.37 3.52
CA VAL A 52 10.85 -10.14 3.12
C VAL A 52 11.22 -9.79 1.69
N GLY A 53 10.22 -9.63 0.83
CA GLY A 53 10.41 -9.40 -0.60
C GLY A 53 9.55 -8.28 -1.16
N GLN A 54 10.02 -7.62 -2.21
CA GLN A 54 9.25 -6.64 -2.96
C GLN A 54 9.37 -6.96 -4.46
N LYS A 55 8.24 -7.22 -5.11
CA LYS A 55 8.23 -7.67 -6.51
C LYS A 55 8.46 -6.52 -7.51
N TYR A 56 7.89 -5.35 -7.23
CA TYR A 56 7.98 -4.17 -8.09
C TYR A 56 8.10 -2.88 -7.27
N PHE A 57 8.59 -1.81 -7.89
CA PHE A 57 8.79 -0.51 -7.22
C PHE A 57 7.52 0.02 -6.52
N TRP A 58 6.34 -0.20 -7.11
CA TRP A 58 5.05 0.22 -6.55
C TRP A 58 4.27 -0.90 -5.84
N SER A 59 4.82 -2.11 -5.72
CA SER A 59 4.16 -3.19 -4.99
C SER A 59 4.37 -3.04 -3.48
N LEU A 60 3.37 -3.48 -2.72
CA LEU A 60 3.56 -3.71 -1.30
C LEU A 60 4.62 -4.81 -1.09
N THR A 61 5.34 -4.71 0.02
CA THR A 61 6.27 -5.74 0.46
C THR A 61 5.49 -6.97 0.92
N SER A 62 5.93 -8.16 0.54
CA SER A 62 5.40 -9.44 1.04
C SER A 62 6.32 -10.01 2.11
N ALA A 63 5.73 -10.63 3.12
CA ALA A 63 6.44 -11.44 4.10
C ALA A 63 6.09 -12.92 3.91
N ALA A 64 7.07 -13.79 4.04
CA ALA A 64 6.92 -15.24 4.03
C ALA A 64 7.77 -15.85 5.15
N CYS A 65 7.43 -17.08 5.54
CA CYS A 65 8.23 -17.89 6.46
C CYS A 65 8.74 -19.10 5.70
N GLU A 66 10.05 -19.29 5.69
CA GLU A 66 10.68 -20.52 5.21
C GLU A 66 10.92 -21.44 6.41
N GLU A 67 10.39 -22.67 6.33
CA GLU A 67 10.75 -23.76 7.23
C GLU A 67 12.09 -24.33 6.78
N ASN A 68 13.03 -24.51 7.72
CA ASN A 68 14.30 -25.19 7.47
C ASN A 68 14.09 -26.69 7.18
#